data_AF-A0A969F8V0-F1
#
_entry.id   AF-A0A969F8V0-F1
#
_cell.length_a   1.000
_cell.length_b   1.000
_cell.length_c   1.000
_cell.angle_alpha   90.00
_cell.angle_beta   90.00
_cell.angle_gamma   90.00
#
_symmetry.space_group_name_H-M   'P 1'
#
loop_
_entity.id
_entity.type
_entity.pdbx_description
1 polymer ?
#
loop_
_entity_poly.entity_id
_entity_poly.type
_entity_poly.pdbx_seq_one_letter_code
_entity_poly.pdbx_strand_id
1 'polypeptide(L)'
;MRLESLNCPNCHAPLTFSADQTVCICLYCNSTIRLNQTTGQQATQTEATAVNEIASTDMAHIKELLLAGDTEAAIEQYQQISGGSQSEAQAAITTLSNQLSFGTFRQQQLTKGGMLFFVVCLVGLILALSAGFAGVVHPLIVLLIAAFALLNIALFGKGFITSLHYIRAAKGVATVQFFTQIGSSQTGRRSFHVFRVILSIQPEEGRPFQTDMLLPVRDKNITRLHEGSRFEVKFARG
;
A
#
# COMPACT_ATOMS: atom_id res chain seq x y z
N MET A 1 5.01 13.99 11.09
CA MET A 1 5.39 13.18 12.27
C MET A 1 6.45 12.18 11.82
N ARG A 2 7.59 12.11 12.51
CA ARG A 2 8.62 11.09 12.22
C ARG A 2 8.11 9.75 12.75
N LEU A 3 8.02 8.74 11.88
CA LEU A 3 7.88 7.34 12.28
C LEU A 3 9.23 6.93 12.87
N GLU A 4 9.32 6.76 14.19
CA GLU A 4 10.46 6.05 14.77
C GLU A 4 10.38 4.59 14.30
N SER A 5 11.36 4.16 13.52
CA SER A 5 11.41 2.79 13.01
C SER A 5 11.83 1.85 14.13
N LEU A 6 10.84 1.29 14.82
CA LEU A 6 11.06 0.19 15.75
C LEU A 6 11.10 -1.11 14.96
N ASN A 7 12.03 -2.01 15.28
CA ASN A 7 12.10 -3.33 14.64
C ASN A 7 11.35 -4.36 15.47
N CYS A 8 10.76 -5.35 14.81
CA CYS A 8 10.12 -6.48 15.46
C CYS A 8 11.17 -7.27 16.26
N PRO A 9 10.94 -7.56 17.55
CA PRO A 9 11.88 -8.35 18.34
C PRO A 9 11.99 -9.80 17.87
N ASN A 10 10.99 -10.33 17.16
CA ASN A 10 10.99 -11.72 16.69
C ASN A 10 11.70 -11.89 15.33
N CYS A 11 11.40 -11.04 14.34
CA CYS A 11 11.92 -11.17 12.97
C CYS A 11 12.78 -10.00 12.49
N HIS A 12 13.02 -9.00 13.34
CA HIS A 12 13.77 -7.78 13.04
C HIS A 12 13.22 -6.90 11.92
N ALA A 13 12.05 -7.22 11.36
CA ALA A 13 11.41 -6.41 10.34
C ALA A 13 10.90 -5.06 10.92
N PRO A 14 10.94 -3.98 10.14
CA PRO A 14 10.42 -2.68 10.57
C PRO A 14 8.93 -2.75 10.90
N LEU A 15 8.57 -2.20 12.05
CA LEU A 15 7.20 -2.03 12.51
C LEU A 15 6.69 -0.65 12.13
N THR A 16 5.41 -0.59 11.77
CA THR A 16 4.70 0.67 11.54
C THR A 16 3.57 0.76 12.56
N PHE A 17 3.57 1.81 13.37
CA PHE A 17 2.61 2.04 14.45
C PHE A 17 2.34 3.54 14.60
N SER A 18 1.20 3.90 15.21
CA SER A 18 0.91 5.29 15.59
C SER A 18 1.37 5.57 17.02
N ALA A 19 1.64 6.85 17.32
CA ALA A 19 2.17 7.26 18.62
C ALA A 19 1.30 6.85 19.82
N ASP A 20 0.00 6.64 19.66
CA ASP A 20 -0.90 6.28 20.78
C ASP A 20 -1.18 4.76 20.88
N GLN A 21 -0.46 3.94 20.12
CA GLN A 21 -0.68 2.48 20.09
C GLN A 21 0.15 1.75 21.13
N THR A 22 -0.52 0.93 21.93
CA THR A 22 0.09 -0.02 22.88
C THR A 22 0.29 -1.41 22.27
N VAL A 23 -0.38 -1.71 21.16
CA VAL A 23 -0.34 -3.01 20.47
C VAL A 23 -0.24 -2.79 18.97
N CYS A 24 0.65 -3.54 18.31
CA CYS A 24 0.70 -3.64 16.85
C CYS A 24 0.97 -5.08 16.40
N ILE A 25 0.66 -5.38 15.14
CA ILE A 25 0.88 -6.71 14.55
C ILE A 25 2.05 -6.59 13.57
N CYS A 26 3.07 -7.43 13.73
CA CYS A 26 4.13 -7.53 12.74
C CYS A 26 3.61 -8.23 11.48
N LEU A 27 3.61 -7.53 10.34
CA LEU A 27 3.07 -8.10 9.10
C LEU A 27 3.91 -9.26 8.52
N TYR A 28 5.17 -9.39 8.95
CA TYR A 28 6.14 -10.37 8.46
C TYR A 28 6.02 -11.72 9.17
N CYS A 29 6.14 -11.74 10.49
CA CYS A 29 6.05 -12.95 11.32
C CYS A 29 4.69 -13.16 11.97
N ASN A 30 3.72 -12.26 11.77
CA ASN A 30 2.38 -12.31 12.38
C ASN A 30 2.36 -12.25 13.91
N SER A 31 3.48 -11.89 14.56
CA SER A 31 3.53 -11.74 16.01
C SER A 31 2.83 -10.47 16.47
N THR A 32 2.07 -10.57 17.56
CA THR A 32 1.51 -9.41 18.27
C THR A 32 2.59 -8.82 19.16
N ILE A 33 2.87 -7.54 18.95
CA ILE A 33 3.90 -6.78 19.66
C ILE A 33 3.21 -5.77 20.57
N ARG A 34 3.56 -5.79 21.86
CA ARG A 34 3.22 -4.71 22.78
C ARG A 34 4.29 -3.64 22.76
N LEU A 35 3.86 -2.40 22.67
CA LEU A 35 4.66 -1.20 22.69
C LEU A 35 4.55 -0.60 24.09
N ASN A 36 5.63 -0.69 24.86
CA ASN A 36 5.73 -0.04 26.16
C ASN A 36 6.32 1.34 25.93
N GLN A 37 5.50 2.38 26.11
CA GLN A 37 5.97 3.76 26.06
C GLN A 37 6.30 4.22 27.47
N THR A 38 7.59 4.43 27.73
CA THR A 38 8.04 4.99 29.00
C THR A 38 8.32 6.47 28.80
N THR A 39 7.43 7.34 29.30
CA THR A 39 7.61 8.80 29.25
C THR A 39 8.52 9.24 30.39
N GLY A 40 9.84 9.13 30.19
CA GLY A 40 10.85 9.73 31.06
C GLY A 40 11.14 11.19 30.68
N GLN A 41 11.64 12.00 31.63
CA GLN A 41 11.83 13.45 31.49
C GLN A 41 12.75 13.90 30.33
N GLN A 42 13.45 13.02 29.59
CA GLN A 42 14.35 13.44 28.50
C GLN A 42 14.38 12.55 27.23
N ALA A 43 13.60 11.48 27.13
CA ALA A 43 13.43 10.75 25.86
C ALA A 43 12.23 9.80 25.94
N THR A 44 11.38 9.79 24.91
CA THR A 44 10.38 8.72 24.74
C THR A 44 11.12 7.47 24.29
N GLN A 45 11.27 6.49 25.18
CA GLN A 45 11.77 5.17 24.80
C GLN A 45 10.57 4.26 24.57
N THR A 46 10.46 3.76 23.33
CA THR A 46 9.46 2.74 22.97
C THR A 46 10.16 1.39 22.95
N GLU A 47 9.81 0.51 23.88
CA GLU A 47 10.27 -0.88 23.88
C GLU A 47 9.19 -1.78 23.26
N ALA A 48 9.60 -2.70 22.38
CA ALA A 48 8.72 -3.70 21.79
C ALA A 48 8.96 -5.07 22.43
N THR A 49 7.89 -5.64 22.98
CA THR A 49 7.90 -7.01 23.49
C THR A 49 6.91 -7.85 22.70
N ALA A 50 7.36 -9.02 22.20
CA ALA A 50 6.46 -9.98 21.59
C ALA A 50 5.61 -10.65 22.68
N VAL A 51 4.29 -10.63 22.52
CA VAL A 51 3.34 -11.12 23.54
C VAL A 51 2.69 -12.42 23.13
N ASN A 52 2.35 -12.56 21.86
CA ASN A 52 1.73 -13.77 21.35
C ASN A 52 2.08 -13.97 19.87
N GLU A 53 2.21 -15.22 19.48
CA GLU A 53 2.33 -15.63 18.08
C GLU A 53 0.95 -16.09 17.62
N ILE A 54 0.34 -15.33 16.70
CA ILE A 54 -0.93 -15.73 16.11
C ILE A 54 -0.63 -16.81 15.07
N ALA A 55 -1.37 -17.92 15.12
CA ALA A 55 -1.22 -19.00 14.15
C ALA A 55 -1.35 -18.43 12.72
N SER A 56 -0.48 -18.90 11.82
CA SER A 56 -0.40 -18.39 10.46
C SER A 56 -1.72 -18.52 9.69
N THR A 57 -2.50 -19.55 9.98
CA THR A 57 -3.84 -19.79 9.42
C THR A 57 -4.83 -18.71 9.84
N ASP A 58 -4.83 -18.32 11.11
CA ASP A 58 -5.77 -17.35 11.65
C ASP A 58 -5.47 -15.95 11.12
N MET A 59 -4.17 -15.60 11.07
CA MET A 59 -3.76 -14.32 10.49
C MET A 59 -4.04 -14.24 8.98
N ALA A 60 -3.90 -15.37 8.26
CA ALA A 60 -4.27 -15.42 6.85
C ALA A 60 -5.77 -15.13 6.67
N HIS A 61 -6.62 -15.68 7.53
CA HIS A 61 -8.07 -15.41 7.50
C HIS A 61 -8.40 -13.95 7.82
N ILE A 62 -7.77 -13.36 8.85
CA ILE A 62 -7.91 -11.93 9.18
C ILE A 62 -7.52 -11.05 7.98
N LYS A 63 -6.38 -11.37 7.33
CA LYS A 63 -5.93 -10.62 6.15
C LYS A 63 -6.91 -10.76 4.98
N GLU A 64 -7.52 -11.93 4.79
CA GLU A 64 -8.55 -12.15 3.78
C GLU A 64 -9.80 -11.30 4.04
N LEU A 65 -10.30 -11.27 5.28
CA LEU A 65 -11.43 -10.41 5.68
C LEU A 65 -11.13 -8.92 5.40
N LEU A 66 -9.92 -8.46 5.73
CA LEU A 66 -9.51 -7.08 5.47
C LEU A 66 -9.40 -6.76 3.97
N LEU A 67 -8.92 -7.69 3.16
CA LEU A 67 -8.90 -7.54 1.71
C LEU A 67 -10.31 -7.53 1.10
N ALA A 68 -11.27 -8.21 1.73
CA ALA A 68 -12.68 -8.19 1.35
C ALA A 68 -13.42 -6.92 1.83
N GLY A 69 -12.80 -6.10 2.68
CA GLY A 69 -13.40 -4.91 3.29
C GLY A 69 -14.22 -5.19 4.56
N ASP A 70 -14.26 -6.44 5.02
CA ASP A 70 -14.99 -6.85 6.23
C ASP A 70 -14.16 -6.59 7.49
N THR A 71 -14.10 -5.31 7.86
CA THR A 71 -13.25 -4.86 8.98
C THR A 71 -13.83 -5.29 10.33
N GLU A 72 -15.16 -5.39 10.46
CA GLU A 72 -15.82 -5.78 11.71
C GLU A 72 -15.55 -7.25 12.03
N ALA A 73 -15.72 -8.16 11.06
CA ALA A 73 -15.40 -9.58 11.25
C ALA A 73 -13.90 -9.78 11.56
N ALA A 74 -13.01 -9.00 10.93
CA ALA A 74 -11.58 -9.06 11.22
C ALA A 74 -11.24 -8.64 12.66
N ILE A 75 -11.93 -7.62 13.20
CA ILE A 75 -11.78 -7.18 14.60
C ILE A 75 -12.26 -8.26 15.55
N GLU A 76 -13.44 -8.84 15.30
CA GLU A 76 -14.00 -9.91 16.13
C GLU A 76 -13.07 -11.13 16.16
N GLN A 77 -12.63 -11.59 14.99
CA GLN A 77 -11.71 -12.72 14.87
C GLN A 77 -10.41 -12.48 15.64
N TYR A 78 -9.79 -11.30 15.46
CA TYR A 78 -8.57 -10.94 16.18
C TYR A 78 -8.78 -10.85 17.71
N GLN A 79 -9.93 -10.35 18.15
CA GLN A 79 -10.29 -10.28 19.57
C GLN A 79 -10.40 -11.68 20.18
N GLN A 80 -11.08 -12.61 19.49
CA GLN A 80 -11.23 -13.99 19.93
C GLN A 80 -9.87 -14.70 20.09
N ILE A 81 -8.93 -14.46 19.18
CA ILE A 81 -7.60 -15.09 19.20
C ILE A 81 -6.67 -14.44 20.23
N SER A 82 -6.65 -13.11 20.29
CA SER A 82 -5.71 -12.38 21.14
C SER A 82 -6.14 -12.31 22.60
N GLY A 83 -7.43 -12.50 22.89
CA GLY A 83 -8.01 -12.25 24.22
C GLY A 83 -7.94 -10.79 24.66
N GLY A 84 -7.59 -9.88 23.75
CA GLY A 84 -7.48 -8.45 24.01
C GLY A 84 -8.83 -7.75 24.17
N SER A 85 -8.78 -6.49 24.58
CA SER A 85 -9.97 -5.64 24.61
C SER A 85 -10.44 -5.28 23.19
N GLN A 86 -11.72 -4.94 23.02
CA GLN A 86 -12.28 -4.52 21.74
C GLN A 86 -11.55 -3.28 21.16
N SER A 87 -11.15 -2.33 22.01
CA SER A 87 -10.40 -1.14 21.59
C SER A 87 -9.00 -1.48 21.09
N GLU A 88 -8.28 -2.40 21.75
CA GLU A 88 -6.98 -2.89 21.29
C GLU A 88 -7.09 -3.63 19.96
N ALA A 89 -8.09 -4.50 19.81
CA ALA A 89 -8.36 -5.21 18.57
C ALA A 89 -8.66 -4.23 17.42
N GLN A 90 -9.53 -3.25 17.66
CA GLN A 90 -9.86 -2.21 16.67
C GLN A 90 -8.62 -1.40 16.27
N ALA A 91 -7.78 -0.99 17.23
CA ALA A 91 -6.57 -0.23 16.94
C ALA A 91 -5.57 -1.05 16.10
N ALA A 92 -5.32 -2.30 16.49
CA ALA A 92 -4.41 -3.20 15.79
C ALA A 92 -4.89 -3.47 14.35
N ILE A 93 -6.18 -3.79 14.18
CA ILE A 93 -6.78 -4.06 12.88
C ILE A 93 -6.87 -2.81 12.01
N THR A 94 -7.15 -1.64 12.58
CA THR A 94 -7.17 -0.38 11.80
C THR A 94 -5.77 -0.07 11.25
N THR A 95 -4.72 -0.23 12.05
CA THR A 95 -3.34 -0.06 11.57
C THR A 95 -2.98 -1.10 10.52
N LEU A 96 -3.35 -2.36 10.74
CA LEU A 96 -3.15 -3.43 9.75
C LEU A 96 -3.87 -3.11 8.44
N SER A 97 -5.14 -2.74 8.49
CA SER A 97 -5.96 -2.35 7.33
C SER A 97 -5.36 -1.16 6.60
N ASN A 98 -4.90 -0.14 7.31
CA ASN A 98 -4.23 1.01 6.70
C ASN A 98 -2.97 0.59 5.94
N GLN A 99 -2.19 -0.34 6.49
CA GLN A 99 -0.99 -0.87 5.82
C GLN A 99 -1.35 -1.70 4.57
N LEU A 100 -2.46 -2.45 4.59
CA LEU A 100 -2.92 -3.25 3.45
C LEU A 100 -3.59 -2.42 2.34
N SER A 101 -4.41 -1.43 2.73
CA SER A 101 -5.29 -0.67 1.84
C SER A 101 -4.59 0.50 1.14
N PHE A 102 -3.73 1.23 1.85
CA PHE A 102 -3.16 2.47 1.29
C PHE A 102 -2.07 2.24 0.24
N GLY A 103 -1.36 1.10 0.28
CA GLY A 103 -0.30 0.80 -0.68
C GLY A 103 -0.85 0.39 -2.05
N THR A 104 -1.86 -0.49 -2.06
CA THR A 104 -2.22 -1.24 -3.27
C THR A 104 -3.04 -0.41 -4.27
N PHE A 105 -3.97 0.43 -3.80
CA PHE A 105 -4.86 1.19 -4.69
C PHE A 105 -4.27 2.52 -5.17
N ARG A 106 -3.54 3.23 -4.29
CA ARG A 106 -3.04 4.57 -4.61
C ARG A 106 -1.82 4.60 -5.53
N GLN A 107 -1.09 3.50 -5.63
CA GLN A 107 0.13 3.40 -6.43
C GLN A 107 -0.09 2.69 -7.78
N GLN A 108 -1.33 2.32 -8.13
CA GLN A 108 -1.58 1.68 -9.42
C GLN A 108 -1.30 2.67 -10.55
N GLN A 109 -0.38 2.28 -11.42
CA GLN A 109 -0.13 2.99 -12.67
C GLN A 109 -1.35 2.89 -13.57
N LEU A 110 -1.67 3.98 -14.26
CA LEU A 110 -2.69 3.93 -15.29
C LEU A 110 -2.19 3.01 -16.41
N THR A 111 -3.07 2.14 -16.88
CA THR A 111 -2.80 1.38 -18.10
C THR A 111 -2.62 2.35 -19.28
N LYS A 112 -2.00 1.89 -20.39
CA LYS A 112 -1.87 2.72 -21.61
C LYS A 112 -3.22 3.27 -22.07
N GLY A 113 -4.28 2.46 -21.97
CA GLY A 113 -5.66 2.88 -22.26
C GLY A 113 -6.15 3.96 -21.28
N GLY A 114 -5.89 3.80 -19.98
CA GLY A 114 -6.22 4.81 -18.96
C GLY A 114 -5.49 6.14 -19.19
N MET A 115 -4.21 6.10 -19.58
CA MET A 115 -3.46 7.31 -19.95
C MET A 115 -4.05 8.00 -21.18
N LEU A 116 -4.37 7.25 -22.24
CA LEU A 116 -5.00 7.81 -23.44
C LEU A 116 -6.36 8.44 -23.11
N PHE A 117 -7.19 7.74 -22.33
CA PHE A 117 -8.49 8.24 -21.89
C PHE A 117 -8.35 9.54 -21.09
N PHE A 118 -7.39 9.62 -20.17
CA PHE A 118 -7.12 10.85 -19.41
C PHE A 118 -6.75 12.02 -20.33
N VAL A 119 -5.89 11.80 -21.34
CA VAL A 119 -5.53 12.84 -22.33
C VAL A 119 -6.75 13.25 -23.15
N VAL A 120 -7.60 12.31 -23.56
CA VAL A 120 -8.86 12.60 -24.27
C VAL A 120 -9.80 13.44 -23.41
N CYS A 121 -9.94 13.14 -22.12
CA CYS A 121 -10.72 13.96 -21.19
C CYS A 121 -10.15 15.38 -21.07
N LEU A 122 -8.82 15.53 -20.97
CA LEU A 122 -8.17 16.83 -20.88
C LEU A 122 -8.38 17.67 -22.15
N VAL A 123 -8.14 17.08 -23.32
CA VAL A 123 -8.35 17.74 -24.62
C VAL A 123 -9.84 18.06 -24.82
N GLY A 124 -10.72 17.12 -24.49
CA GLY A 124 -12.16 17.29 -24.58
C GLY A 124 -12.68 18.41 -23.69
N LEU A 125 -12.15 18.56 -22.47
CA LEU A 125 -12.45 19.69 -21.58
C LEU A 125 -12.06 21.03 -22.23
N ILE A 126 -10.84 21.13 -22.75
CA ILE A 126 -10.35 22.35 -23.40
C ILE A 126 -11.24 22.70 -24.61
N LEU A 127 -11.49 21.73 -25.49
CA LEU A 127 -12.34 21.93 -26.68
C LEU A 127 -13.78 22.31 -26.32
N ALA A 128 -14.37 21.67 -25.32
CA ALA A 128 -15.73 21.98 -24.88
C ALA A 128 -15.83 23.42 -24.36
N LEU A 129 -14.87 23.84 -23.53
CA LEU A 129 -14.82 25.22 -23.03
C LEU A 129 -14.63 26.21 -24.18
N SER A 130 -13.68 25.97 -25.09
CA SER A 130 -13.44 26.84 -26.25
C SER A 130 -14.67 26.97 -27.16
N ALA A 131 -15.36 25.85 -27.43
CA ALA A 131 -16.58 25.86 -28.25
C ALA A 131 -17.74 26.58 -27.56
N GLY A 132 -17.84 26.46 -26.23
CA GLY A 132 -18.79 27.22 -25.42
C GLY A 132 -18.54 28.72 -25.47
N PHE A 133 -17.28 29.15 -25.33
CA PHE A 133 -16.89 30.56 -25.45
C PHE A 133 -17.15 31.13 -26.84
N ALA A 134 -16.96 30.32 -27.89
CA ALA A 134 -17.25 30.71 -29.27
C ALA A 134 -18.76 30.72 -29.61
N GLY A 135 -19.63 30.27 -28.69
CA GLY A 135 -21.08 30.20 -28.93
C GLY A 135 -21.49 29.13 -29.95
N VAL A 136 -20.60 28.17 -30.27
CA VAL A 136 -20.86 27.13 -31.28
C VAL A 136 -21.72 25.99 -30.70
N VAL A 137 -21.64 25.77 -29.38
CA VAL A 137 -22.31 24.65 -28.68
C VAL A 137 -23.19 25.18 -27.56
N HIS A 138 -24.34 24.54 -27.34
CA HIS A 138 -25.27 24.89 -26.27
C HIS A 138 -24.59 24.79 -24.88
N PRO A 139 -24.77 25.77 -23.98
CA PRO A 139 -24.03 25.85 -22.71
C PRO A 139 -24.24 24.63 -21.79
N LEU A 140 -25.44 24.02 -21.82
CA LEU A 140 -25.72 22.80 -21.05
C LEU A 140 -24.83 21.61 -21.48
N ILE A 141 -24.59 21.46 -22.78
CA ILE A 141 -23.74 20.37 -23.31
C ILE A 141 -22.29 20.60 -22.87
N VAL A 142 -21.82 21.84 -22.95
CA VAL A 142 -20.49 22.23 -22.47
C VAL A 142 -20.33 21.91 -20.99
N LEU A 143 -21.32 22.25 -20.16
CA LEU A 143 -21.32 21.97 -18.72
C LEU A 143 -21.23 20.47 -18.43
N LEU A 144 -22.03 19.64 -19.12
CA LEU A 144 -22.02 18.19 -18.92
C LEU A 144 -20.68 17.55 -19.30
N ILE A 145 -20.11 17.94 -20.46
CA ILE A 145 -18.80 17.44 -20.90
C ILE A 145 -17.71 17.90 -19.92
N ALA A 146 -17.75 19.16 -19.50
CA ALA A 146 -16.78 19.70 -18.56
C ALA A 146 -16.86 19.00 -17.19
N ALA A 147 -18.06 18.79 -16.65
CA ALA A 147 -18.27 18.08 -15.40
C ALA A 147 -17.76 16.63 -15.48
N PHE A 148 -18.08 15.92 -16.56
CA PHE A 148 -17.58 14.57 -16.78
C PHE A 148 -16.06 14.52 -16.88
N ALA A 149 -15.44 15.42 -17.65
CA ALA A 149 -14.00 15.48 -17.81
C ALA A 149 -13.30 15.83 -16.48
N LEU A 150 -13.81 16.81 -15.73
CA LEU A 150 -13.28 17.20 -14.42
C LEU A 150 -13.37 16.07 -13.40
N LEU A 151 -14.49 15.34 -13.36
CA LEU A 151 -14.65 14.18 -12.48
C LEU A 151 -13.59 13.10 -12.79
N ASN A 152 -13.40 12.76 -14.07
CA ASN A 152 -12.39 11.79 -14.48
C ASN A 152 -10.96 12.30 -14.19
N ILE A 153 -10.69 13.59 -14.41
CA ILE A 153 -9.39 14.19 -14.08
C ILE A 153 -9.14 14.12 -12.57
N ALA A 154 -10.15 14.39 -11.73
CA ALA A 154 -10.03 14.31 -10.28
C ALA A 154 -9.77 12.88 -9.80
N LEU A 155 -10.44 11.89 -10.39
CA LEU A 155 -10.27 10.48 -10.04
C LEU A 155 -8.93 9.91 -10.51
N PHE A 156 -8.50 10.21 -11.74
CA PHE A 156 -7.34 9.58 -12.37
C PHE A 156 -6.07 10.46 -12.38
N GLY A 157 -6.17 11.74 -12.03
CA GLY A 157 -5.07 12.70 -12.14
C GLY A 157 -3.83 12.29 -11.35
N LYS A 158 -4.01 11.75 -10.14
CA LYS A 158 -2.88 11.22 -9.35
C LYS A 158 -2.20 10.04 -10.05
N GLY A 159 -2.99 9.10 -10.59
CA GLY A 159 -2.47 7.96 -11.34
C GLY A 159 -1.71 8.40 -12.61
N PHE A 160 -2.18 9.45 -13.29
CA PHE A 160 -1.52 10.02 -14.45
C PHE A 160 -0.16 10.65 -14.10
N ILE A 161 -0.10 11.45 -13.03
CA ILE A 161 1.16 12.04 -12.56
C ILE A 161 2.15 10.94 -12.16
N THR A 162 1.72 9.92 -11.42
CA THR A 162 2.56 8.77 -11.06
C THR A 162 3.07 8.04 -12.30
N SER A 163 2.22 7.86 -13.32
CA SER A 163 2.60 7.21 -14.57
C SER A 163 3.61 8.04 -15.36
N LEU A 164 3.45 9.37 -15.39
CA LEU A 164 4.40 10.29 -16.04
C LEU A 164 5.76 10.29 -15.34
N HIS A 165 5.77 10.30 -14.00
CA HIS A 165 7.00 10.13 -13.22
C HIS A 165 7.66 8.77 -13.50
N TYR A 166 6.87 7.72 -13.68
CA TYR A 166 7.38 6.39 -14.00
C TYR A 166 8.04 6.28 -15.38
N ILE A 167 7.60 7.07 -16.37
CA ILE A 167 8.27 7.15 -17.68
C ILE A 167 9.71 7.66 -17.51
N ARG A 168 9.94 8.60 -16.58
CA ARG A 168 11.25 9.16 -16.24
C ARG A 168 11.95 8.45 -15.06
N ALA A 169 11.41 7.32 -14.61
CA ALA A 169 11.96 6.61 -13.47
C ALA A 169 13.38 6.09 -13.77
N ALA A 170 14.24 6.19 -12.76
CA ALA A 170 15.56 5.57 -12.80
C ALA A 170 15.42 4.05 -12.73
N LYS A 171 16.43 3.35 -13.26
CA LYS A 171 16.53 1.90 -13.17
C LYS A 171 17.51 1.50 -12.07
N GLY A 172 17.30 0.32 -11.53
CA GLY A 172 18.21 -0.30 -10.57
C GLY A 172 17.90 -1.77 -10.38
N VAL A 173 18.73 -2.44 -9.59
CA VAL A 173 18.51 -3.84 -9.21
C VAL A 173 17.99 -3.87 -7.79
N ALA A 174 16.78 -4.40 -7.61
CA ALA A 174 16.24 -4.70 -6.29
C ALA A 174 16.70 -6.08 -5.84
N THR A 175 17.06 -6.19 -4.57
CA THR A 175 17.31 -7.47 -3.88
C THR A 175 16.29 -7.63 -2.77
N VAL A 176 15.57 -8.75 -2.75
CA VAL A 176 14.60 -9.05 -1.68
C VAL A 176 15.34 -9.34 -0.39
N GLN A 177 15.10 -8.54 0.64
CA GLN A 177 15.64 -8.77 1.98
C GLN A 177 14.69 -9.58 2.83
N PHE A 178 13.40 -9.21 2.82
CA PHE A 178 12.33 -9.89 3.53
C PHE A 178 11.11 -9.96 2.63
N PHE A 179 10.36 -11.05 2.74
CA PHE A 179 9.06 -11.14 2.10
C PHE A 179 8.09 -11.99 2.91
N THR A 180 6.80 -11.67 2.80
CA THR A 180 5.73 -12.44 3.44
C THR A 180 4.49 -12.38 2.56
N GLN A 181 3.76 -13.49 2.47
CA GLN A 181 2.49 -13.50 1.75
C GLN A 181 1.41 -12.84 2.61
N ILE A 182 0.75 -11.85 2.04
CA ILE A 182 -0.36 -11.15 2.67
C ILE A 182 -1.69 -11.81 2.32
N GLY A 183 -1.86 -12.21 1.06
CA GLY A 183 -3.09 -12.85 0.63
C GLY A 183 -3.04 -13.23 -0.84
N SER A 184 -4.15 -13.76 -1.33
CA SER A 184 -4.38 -14.00 -2.75
C SER A 184 -5.65 -13.29 -3.19
N SER A 185 -5.63 -12.77 -4.41
CA SER A 185 -6.81 -12.21 -5.05
C SER A 185 -6.95 -12.82 -6.45
N GLN A 186 -8.19 -12.99 -6.88
CA GLN A 186 -8.50 -13.46 -8.22
C GLN A 186 -9.21 -12.33 -8.96
N THR A 187 -8.70 -11.95 -10.13
CA THR A 187 -9.40 -11.04 -11.05
C THR A 187 -9.66 -11.75 -12.36
N GLY A 188 -10.93 -12.09 -12.58
CA GLY A 188 -11.35 -12.93 -13.70
C GLY A 188 -10.74 -14.32 -13.62
N ARG A 189 -9.98 -14.72 -14.66
CA ARG A 189 -9.31 -16.03 -14.73
C ARG A 189 -7.87 -16.02 -14.21
N ARG A 190 -7.42 -14.92 -13.60
CA ARG A 190 -6.05 -14.77 -13.13
C ARG A 190 -6.02 -14.65 -11.61
N SER A 191 -5.33 -15.58 -10.98
CA SER A 191 -4.90 -15.52 -9.59
C SER A 191 -3.60 -14.71 -9.47
N PHE A 192 -3.50 -13.97 -8.38
CA PHE A 192 -2.28 -13.31 -7.96
C PHE A 192 -2.18 -13.31 -6.46
N HIS A 193 -0.96 -13.49 -5.98
CA HIS A 193 -0.60 -13.45 -4.57
C HIS A 193 0.03 -12.10 -4.28
N VAL A 194 -0.43 -11.44 -3.23
CA VAL A 194 0.13 -10.16 -2.79
C VAL A 194 1.15 -10.47 -1.71
N PHE A 195 2.40 -10.08 -1.95
CA PHE A 195 3.49 -10.18 -0.99
C PHE A 195 3.82 -8.80 -0.44
N ARG A 196 4.12 -8.69 0.85
CA ARG A 196 4.84 -7.51 1.37
C ARG A 196 6.32 -7.81 1.31
N VAL A 197 7.08 -6.93 0.67
CA VAL A 197 8.51 -7.12 0.41
C VAL A 197 9.30 -5.92 0.89
N ILE A 198 10.43 -6.19 1.54
CA ILE A 198 11.48 -5.20 1.79
C ILE A 198 12.55 -5.41 0.73
N LEU A 199 12.77 -4.38 -0.07
CA LEU A 199 13.73 -4.40 -1.16
C LEU A 199 14.90 -3.48 -0.82
N SER A 200 16.12 -4.00 -0.94
CA SER A 200 17.32 -3.17 -1.05
C SER A 200 17.53 -2.86 -2.52
N ILE A 201 17.35 -1.60 -2.91
CA ILE A 201 17.50 -1.13 -4.28
C ILE A 201 18.91 -0.57 -4.43
N GLN A 202 19.63 -1.09 -5.42
CA GLN A 202 20.89 -0.54 -5.89
C GLN A 202 20.64 0.21 -7.21
N PRO A 203 20.56 1.56 -7.18
CA PRO A 203 20.52 2.38 -8.38
C PRO A 203 21.72 2.16 -9.29
N GLU A 204 21.54 2.36 -10.60
CA GLU A 204 22.68 2.54 -11.53
C GLU A 204 23.52 3.76 -11.15
N GLU A 205 22.85 4.84 -10.72
CA GLU A 205 23.46 6.08 -10.24
C GLU A 205 22.90 6.43 -8.87
N GLY A 206 23.75 6.51 -7.85
CA GLY A 206 23.38 6.97 -6.50
C GLY A 206 23.66 5.95 -5.40
N ARG A 207 23.18 6.27 -4.19
CA ARG A 207 23.36 5.43 -3.01
C ARG A 207 22.25 4.37 -2.94
N PRO A 208 22.56 3.15 -2.49
CA PRO A 208 21.54 2.15 -2.21
C PRO A 208 20.57 2.64 -1.14
N PHE A 209 19.31 2.23 -1.26
CA PHE A 209 18.25 2.56 -0.30
C PHE A 209 17.30 1.38 -0.15
N GLN A 210 16.58 1.34 0.96
CA GLN A 210 15.57 0.31 1.23
C GLN A 210 14.16 0.86 1.05
N THR A 211 13.24 0.00 0.62
CA THR A 211 11.83 0.34 0.48
C THR A 211 10.96 -0.85 0.83
N ASP A 212 9.82 -0.57 1.47
CA ASP A 212 8.77 -1.55 1.81
C ASP A 212 7.60 -1.33 0.85
N MET A 213 7.17 -2.39 0.17
CA MET A 213 6.05 -2.32 -0.77
C MET A 213 5.24 -3.62 -0.84
N LEU A 214 4.01 -3.50 -1.35
CA LEU A 214 3.17 -4.63 -1.72
C LEU A 214 3.42 -5.00 -3.19
N LEU A 215 3.89 -6.22 -3.41
CA LEU A 215 4.22 -6.77 -4.72
C LEU A 215 3.21 -7.85 -5.12
N PRO A 216 2.32 -7.59 -6.10
CA PRO A 216 1.47 -8.63 -6.66
C PRO A 216 2.27 -9.54 -7.59
N VAL A 217 2.29 -10.84 -7.28
CA VAL A 217 3.01 -11.87 -8.01
C VAL A 217 2.02 -12.90 -8.55
N ARG A 218 2.12 -13.21 -9.84
CA ARG A 218 1.32 -14.28 -10.46
C ARG A 218 1.82 -15.65 -10.03
N ASP A 219 0.95 -16.64 -9.97
CA ASP A 219 1.26 -18.01 -9.51
C ASP A 219 2.53 -18.58 -10.16
N LYS A 220 2.65 -18.44 -11.47
CA LYS A 220 3.81 -18.91 -12.24
C LYS A 220 5.17 -18.28 -11.86
N ASN A 221 5.15 -17.18 -11.11
CA ASN A 221 6.34 -16.42 -10.71
C ASN A 221 6.62 -16.51 -9.21
N ILE A 222 5.77 -17.16 -8.40
CA ILE A 222 5.95 -17.23 -6.94
C ILE A 222 7.29 -17.85 -6.57
N THR A 223 7.68 -18.94 -7.26
CA THR A 223 8.95 -19.65 -7.00
C THR A 223 10.19 -18.80 -7.28
N ARG A 224 10.06 -17.68 -7.99
CA ARG A 224 11.16 -16.73 -8.25
C ARG A 224 11.31 -15.69 -7.15
N LEU A 225 10.33 -15.55 -6.27
CA LEU A 225 10.36 -14.63 -5.15
C LEU A 225 10.83 -15.37 -3.89
N HIS A 226 12.08 -15.16 -3.54
CA HIS A 226 12.69 -15.62 -2.29
C HIS A 226 13.68 -14.57 -1.78
N GLU A 227 14.12 -14.67 -0.53
CA GLU A 227 15.19 -13.82 0.01
C GLU A 227 16.45 -13.92 -0.86
N GLY A 228 17.10 -12.79 -1.09
CA GLY A 228 18.24 -12.68 -2.00
C GLY A 228 17.91 -12.68 -3.50
N SER A 229 16.65 -12.92 -3.90
CA SER A 229 16.26 -12.82 -5.32
C SER A 229 16.48 -11.40 -5.84
N ARG A 230 16.96 -11.29 -7.08
CA ARG A 230 17.31 -10.03 -7.74
C ARG A 230 16.45 -9.82 -8.97
N PHE A 231 15.93 -8.62 -9.14
CA PHE A 231 15.20 -8.23 -10.34
C PHE A 231 15.37 -6.75 -10.65
N GLU A 232 15.27 -6.40 -11.93
CA GLU A 232 15.30 -5.01 -12.36
C GLU A 232 14.02 -4.30 -11.93
N VAL A 233 14.19 -3.13 -11.34
CA VAL A 233 13.10 -2.26 -10.93
C VAL A 233 13.28 -0.87 -11.50
N LYS A 234 12.15 -0.18 -11.61
CA LYS A 234 12.10 1.26 -11.86
C LYS A 234 11.60 1.95 -10.61
N PHE A 235 12.23 3.05 -10.23
CA PHE A 235 11.85 3.85 -9.08
C PHE A 235 11.88 5.35 -9.41
N ALA A 236 11.02 6.12 -8.75
CA ALA A 236 11.04 7.57 -8.87
C ALA A 236 12.26 8.12 -8.13
N ARG A 237 12.97 9.08 -8.73
CA ARG A 237 14.02 9.83 -8.02
C ARG A 237 13.34 10.68 -6.95
N GLY A 238 13.68 10.41 -5.69
CA GLY A 238 13.26 11.22 -4.53
C GLY A 238 13.99 12.55 -4.47
#